data_AF-A0A5P2G6P6-F1
#
_entry.id   AF-A0A5P2G6P6-F1
#
_cell.length_a   1.000
_cell.length_b   1.000
_cell.length_c   1.000
_cell.angle_alpha   90.00
_cell.angle_beta   90.00
_cell.angle_gamma   90.00
#
_symmetry.space_group_name_H-M   'P 1'
#
loop_
_entity.id
_entity.type
_entity.pdbx_description
1 polymer ?
#
loop_
_entity_poly.entity_id
_entity_poly.type
_entity_poly.pdbx_seq_one_letter_code
_entity_poly.pdbx_strand_id
1 'polypeptide(L)'
;MKKNRLWTTLTIVFCSLITYNTMAQNERIAAITELKAKPAYRQEVENAAKKIQKDALMENGLLEFRLNTKIDDPNTFVFYEVFENQTALDHHKKEAHTIAFGKSIEGKYASNKVTFMHLQMVDTSYNRGIEHIGMAVPDVNAASKFLEKALGGVSLYDVLPENGKPFEGAETEHELGIPKGSKIVHMRLVRIGNGPNIELFQFANAPQKTAGGLNDIGVNHIAIYTDNIQKSVAQFKAAGGTMLSDVHGLANAEDGKDNRGVYGKAPWGTLIEFITYPDGVQYPASAPEKRWKPF
;
A
#
# COMPACT_ATOMS: atom_id res chain seq x y z
N MET A 1 25.12 54.82 -44.75
CA MET A 1 25.83 54.29 -43.57
C MET A 1 24.86 53.49 -42.71
N LYS A 2 25.30 52.31 -42.23
CA LYS A 2 24.61 51.29 -41.39
C LYS A 2 23.54 50.48 -42.16
N LYS A 3 23.78 49.25 -42.65
CA LYS A 3 24.33 47.94 -42.18
C LYS A 3 23.19 46.91 -42.07
N ASN A 4 23.32 45.86 -42.87
CA ASN A 4 22.52 44.63 -43.01
C ASN A 4 22.22 43.90 -41.70
N ARG A 5 21.12 43.12 -41.69
CA ARG A 5 21.18 41.71 -41.24
C ARG A 5 20.06 40.86 -41.85
N LEU A 6 20.49 39.87 -42.64
CA LEU A 6 19.77 38.70 -43.12
C LEU A 6 20.38 37.49 -42.38
N TRP A 7 19.57 36.46 -42.11
CA TRP A 7 19.88 35.13 -41.49
C TRP A 7 20.22 35.19 -39.98
N THR A 8 19.59 34.41 -39.09
CA THR A 8 19.56 32.94 -39.08
C THR A 8 18.30 32.36 -38.41
N THR A 9 17.64 31.47 -39.14
CA THR A 9 16.86 30.34 -38.63
C THR A 9 17.80 29.37 -37.88
N LEU A 10 17.25 28.49 -37.04
CA LEU A 10 17.84 27.22 -36.57
C LEU A 10 18.60 27.20 -35.23
N THR A 11 17.93 27.40 -34.09
CA THR A 11 18.37 26.79 -32.80
C THR A 11 17.22 26.62 -31.78
N ILE A 12 16.10 25.98 -32.14
CA ILE A 12 15.14 25.47 -31.13
C ILE A 12 14.57 24.13 -31.62
N VAL A 13 15.42 23.10 -31.73
CA VAL A 13 14.97 21.69 -31.86
C VAL A 13 15.77 20.75 -30.95
N PHE A 14 16.87 21.18 -30.32
CA PHE A 14 17.72 20.27 -29.54
C PHE A 14 17.43 20.21 -28.02
N CYS A 15 16.53 21.04 -27.49
CA CYS A 15 16.17 20.99 -26.05
C CYS A 15 14.93 20.11 -25.78
N SER A 16 14.02 19.97 -26.75
CA SER A 16 12.76 19.23 -26.60
C SER A 16 12.89 17.71 -26.79
N LEU A 17 13.92 17.24 -27.51
CA LEU A 17 14.19 15.80 -27.69
C LEU A 17 14.76 15.14 -26.43
N ILE A 18 15.53 15.87 -25.61
CA ILE A 18 16.08 15.33 -24.36
C ILE A 18 14.98 15.20 -23.30
N THR A 19 14.07 16.17 -23.19
CA THR A 19 12.94 16.13 -22.26
C THR A 19 11.87 15.10 -22.65
N TYR A 20 11.61 14.89 -23.95
CA TYR A 20 10.70 13.83 -24.38
C TYR A 20 11.29 12.42 -24.14
N ASN A 21 12.60 12.24 -24.37
CA ASN A 21 13.25 10.95 -24.09
C ASN A 21 13.36 10.63 -22.59
N THR A 22 13.53 11.65 -21.73
CA THR A 22 13.54 11.42 -20.27
C THR A 22 12.15 11.20 -19.70
N MET A 23 11.10 11.83 -20.25
CA MET A 23 9.73 11.54 -19.82
C MET A 23 9.27 10.15 -20.25
N ALA A 24 9.59 9.70 -21.47
CA ALA A 24 9.25 8.36 -21.95
C ALA A 24 9.93 7.22 -21.15
N GLN A 25 11.07 7.49 -20.51
CA GLN A 25 11.74 6.54 -19.62
C GLN A 25 11.13 6.43 -18.22
N ASN A 26 10.25 7.35 -17.82
CA ASN A 26 9.62 7.36 -16.49
C ASN A 26 8.12 7.04 -16.53
N GLU A 27 7.60 6.60 -17.67
CA GLU A 27 6.21 6.17 -17.77
C GLU A 27 6.06 4.75 -17.23
N ARG A 28 5.12 4.58 -16.30
CA ARG A 28 4.75 3.26 -15.79
C ARG A 28 4.23 2.38 -16.92
N ILE A 29 4.68 1.13 -16.92
CA ILE A 29 4.28 0.14 -17.92
C ILE A 29 3.43 -0.90 -17.24
N ALA A 30 2.24 -1.16 -17.79
CA ALA A 30 1.43 -2.30 -17.42
C ALA A 30 1.65 -3.45 -18.42
N ALA A 31 1.74 -4.68 -17.93
CA ALA A 31 1.68 -5.89 -18.72
C ALA A 31 0.41 -6.67 -18.35
N ILE A 32 -0.36 -7.06 -19.37
CA ILE A 32 -1.45 -8.02 -19.24
C ILE A 32 -1.01 -9.32 -19.91
N THR A 33 -0.81 -10.36 -19.12
CA THR A 33 -0.47 -11.71 -19.62
C THR A 33 -1.70 -12.60 -19.53
N GLU A 34 -2.25 -13.00 -20.67
CA GLU A 34 -3.29 -14.02 -20.77
C GLU A 34 -2.67 -15.39 -21.04
N LEU A 35 -2.60 -16.21 -19.99
CA LEU A 35 -2.03 -17.55 -20.01
C LEU A 35 -3.14 -18.60 -19.93
N LYS A 36 -3.48 -19.21 -21.08
CA LYS A 36 -4.46 -20.29 -21.17
C LYS A 36 -3.78 -21.63 -20.92
N ALA A 37 -3.96 -22.19 -19.72
CA ALA A 37 -3.48 -23.52 -19.41
C ALA A 37 -4.21 -24.59 -20.23
N LYS A 38 -3.52 -25.67 -20.58
CA LYS A 38 -4.19 -26.89 -21.04
C LYS A 38 -4.96 -27.48 -19.85
N PRO A 39 -6.22 -27.95 -20.01
CA PRO A 39 -7.05 -28.40 -18.88
C PRO A 39 -6.37 -29.42 -17.96
N ALA A 40 -5.62 -30.38 -18.54
CA ALA A 40 -4.90 -31.41 -17.79
C ALA A 40 -3.80 -30.86 -16.85
N TYR A 41 -3.27 -29.67 -17.14
CA TYR A 41 -2.17 -29.04 -16.40
C TYR A 41 -2.61 -27.78 -15.63
N ARG A 42 -3.92 -27.49 -15.59
CA ARG A 42 -4.46 -26.25 -15.00
C ARG A 42 -3.93 -26.00 -13.59
N GLN A 43 -3.95 -27.03 -12.73
CA GLN A 43 -3.49 -26.90 -11.35
C GLN A 43 -1.99 -26.64 -11.24
N GLU A 44 -1.18 -27.28 -12.09
CA GLU A 44 0.27 -27.07 -12.12
C GLU A 44 0.60 -25.64 -12.56
N VAL A 45 -0.09 -25.14 -13.59
CA VAL A 45 0.09 -23.77 -14.07
C VAL A 45 -0.38 -22.76 -13.03
N GLU A 46 -1.50 -23.01 -12.33
CA GLU A 46 -1.97 -22.15 -11.24
C GLU A 46 -0.94 -22.06 -10.11
N ASN A 47 -0.37 -23.20 -9.71
CA ASN A 47 0.64 -23.24 -8.65
C ASN A 47 1.90 -22.49 -9.06
N ALA A 48 2.34 -22.65 -10.32
CA ALA A 48 3.45 -21.89 -10.89
C ALA A 48 3.15 -20.38 -10.92
N ALA A 49 1.94 -20.00 -11.32
CA ALA A 49 1.46 -18.61 -11.38
C ALA A 49 1.43 -17.95 -9.99
N LYS A 50 0.94 -18.66 -8.97
CA LYS A 50 0.95 -18.18 -7.57
C LYS A 50 2.37 -18.01 -7.04
N LYS A 51 3.28 -18.92 -7.42
CA LYS A 51 4.69 -18.84 -7.02
C LYS A 51 5.37 -17.61 -7.63
N ILE A 52 5.25 -17.42 -8.95
CA ILE A 52 5.86 -16.27 -9.62
C ILE A 52 5.30 -14.94 -9.09
N GLN A 53 4.00 -14.84 -8.83
CA GLN A 53 3.42 -13.65 -8.20
C GLN A 53 4.10 -13.33 -6.86
N LYS A 54 4.24 -14.33 -5.97
CA LYS A 54 4.87 -14.13 -4.67
C LYS A 54 6.33 -13.68 -4.78
N ASP A 55 7.08 -14.31 -5.69
CA ASP A 55 8.50 -13.99 -5.88
C ASP A 55 8.68 -12.60 -6.52
N ALA A 56 7.84 -12.27 -7.51
CA ALA A 56 7.90 -11.01 -8.24
C ALA A 56 7.50 -9.80 -7.37
N LEU A 57 6.55 -9.97 -6.43
CA LEU A 57 6.17 -8.91 -5.47
C LEU A 57 7.31 -8.43 -4.57
N MET A 58 8.45 -9.12 -4.58
CA MET A 58 9.67 -8.71 -3.87
C MET A 58 10.65 -7.91 -4.75
N GLU A 59 10.36 -7.74 -6.04
CA GLU A 59 11.23 -7.04 -6.98
C GLU A 59 11.18 -5.52 -6.79
N ASN A 60 12.36 -4.89 -6.88
CA ASN A 60 12.43 -3.43 -6.97
C ASN A 60 11.86 -2.95 -8.30
N GLY A 61 10.95 -1.99 -8.25
CA GLY A 61 10.33 -1.39 -9.44
C GLY A 61 9.10 -2.14 -9.98
N LEU A 62 8.71 -3.28 -9.40
CA LEU A 62 7.38 -3.84 -9.58
C LEU A 62 6.42 -3.17 -8.58
N LEU A 63 5.43 -2.46 -9.10
CA LEU A 63 4.48 -1.69 -8.31
C LEU A 63 3.23 -2.50 -7.96
N GLU A 64 2.85 -3.44 -8.81
CA GLU A 64 1.66 -4.26 -8.62
C GLU A 64 1.77 -5.58 -9.39
N PHE A 65 1.30 -6.67 -8.80
CA PHE A 65 1.06 -7.94 -9.49
C PHE A 65 -0.25 -8.55 -9.00
N ARG A 66 -1.25 -8.59 -9.88
CA ARG A 66 -2.49 -9.34 -9.66
C ARG A 66 -2.55 -10.58 -10.53
N LEU A 67 -2.68 -11.73 -9.90
CA LEU A 67 -3.04 -12.99 -10.54
C LEU A 67 -4.57 -13.17 -10.52
N ASN A 68 -5.18 -13.26 -11.69
CA ASN A 68 -6.62 -13.41 -11.86
C ASN A 68 -6.95 -14.65 -12.70
N THR A 69 -8.21 -15.05 -12.71
CA THR A 69 -8.74 -16.08 -13.62
C THR A 69 -9.93 -15.50 -14.36
N LYS A 70 -10.03 -15.75 -15.68
CA LYS A 70 -11.18 -15.31 -16.46
C LYS A 70 -12.46 -15.98 -15.98
N ILE A 71 -13.54 -15.20 -15.90
CA ILE A 71 -14.87 -15.70 -15.50
C ILE A 71 -15.44 -16.64 -16.58
N ASP A 72 -15.22 -16.31 -17.86
CA ASP A 72 -15.73 -17.03 -19.02
C ASP A 72 -14.81 -18.16 -19.53
N ASP A 73 -13.56 -18.20 -19.05
CA ASP A 73 -12.61 -19.28 -19.34
C ASP A 73 -11.75 -19.60 -18.10
N PRO A 74 -12.21 -20.50 -17.21
CA PRO A 74 -11.52 -20.84 -15.97
C PRO A 74 -10.12 -21.45 -16.14
N ASN A 75 -9.72 -21.83 -17.37
CA ASN A 75 -8.37 -22.29 -17.69
C ASN A 75 -7.42 -21.15 -18.07
N THR A 76 -7.92 -19.92 -18.19
CA THR A 76 -7.12 -18.75 -18.54
C THR A 76 -6.82 -17.92 -17.30
N PHE A 77 -5.55 -17.88 -16.94
CA PHE A 77 -5.00 -16.99 -15.92
C PHE A 77 -4.63 -15.65 -16.56
N VAL A 78 -4.91 -14.56 -15.87
CA VAL A 78 -4.60 -13.20 -16.33
C VAL A 78 -3.71 -12.52 -15.30
N PHE A 79 -2.47 -12.24 -15.69
CA PHE A 79 -1.54 -11.48 -14.84
C PHE A 79 -1.70 -10.02 -15.22
N TYR A 80 -1.89 -9.16 -14.22
CA TYR A 80 -1.83 -7.72 -14.38
C TYR A 80 -0.66 -7.22 -13.55
N GLU A 81 0.38 -6.79 -14.25
CA GLU A 81 1.65 -6.39 -13.66
C GLU A 81 1.89 -4.92 -13.99
N VAL A 82 2.30 -4.13 -13.01
CA VAL A 82 2.64 -2.71 -13.20
C VAL A 82 4.08 -2.49 -12.78
N PHE A 83 4.88 -1.96 -13.69
CA PHE A 83 6.28 -1.63 -13.51
C PHE A 83 6.45 -0.12 -13.45
N GLU A 84 7.41 0.33 -12.64
CA GLU A 84 7.76 1.74 -12.51
C GLU A 84 8.16 2.36 -13.84
N ASN A 85 8.88 1.60 -14.67
CA ASN A 85 9.41 2.02 -15.97
C ASN A 85 9.86 0.82 -16.81
N GLN A 86 10.39 1.08 -18.01
CA GLN A 86 10.94 0.07 -18.92
C GLN A 86 12.11 -0.71 -18.32
N THR A 87 12.98 -0.05 -17.53
CA THR A 87 14.12 -0.72 -16.89
C THR A 87 13.67 -1.78 -15.90
N ALA A 88 12.66 -1.49 -15.08
CA ALA A 88 12.06 -2.47 -14.17
C ALA A 88 11.44 -3.66 -14.92
N LEU A 89 10.72 -3.42 -16.02
CA LEU A 89 10.18 -4.49 -16.87
C LEU A 89 11.28 -5.37 -17.49
N ASP A 90 12.36 -4.77 -17.99
CA ASP A 90 13.46 -5.51 -18.61
C ASP A 90 14.28 -6.30 -17.58
N HIS A 91 14.35 -5.81 -16.35
CA HIS A 91 14.92 -6.51 -15.20
C HIS A 91 14.05 -7.73 -14.85
N HIS A 92 12.74 -7.53 -14.65
CA HIS A 92 11.78 -8.59 -14.35
C HIS A 92 11.85 -9.78 -15.33
N LYS A 93 11.99 -9.51 -16.64
CA LYS A 93 12.13 -10.56 -17.67
C LYS A 93 13.37 -11.44 -17.51
N LYS A 94 14.40 -10.95 -16.83
CA LYS A 94 15.70 -11.64 -16.66
C LYS A 94 15.84 -12.28 -15.28
N GLU A 95 14.90 -12.03 -14.38
CA GLU A 95 14.92 -12.56 -13.03
C GLU A 95 14.89 -14.08 -13.00
N ALA A 96 15.56 -14.66 -12.00
CA ALA A 96 15.70 -16.10 -11.88
C ALA A 96 14.33 -16.79 -11.72
N HIS A 97 13.41 -16.17 -10.98
CA HIS A 97 12.06 -16.68 -10.80
C HIS A 97 11.23 -16.61 -12.09
N THR A 98 11.40 -15.58 -12.93
CA THR A 98 10.70 -15.44 -14.22
C THR A 98 11.15 -16.48 -15.22
N ILE A 99 12.46 -16.73 -15.30
CA ILE A 99 13.03 -17.81 -16.12
C ILE A 99 12.55 -19.18 -15.63
N ALA A 100 12.55 -19.40 -14.30
CA ALA A 100 12.07 -20.65 -13.70
C ALA A 100 10.58 -20.87 -13.95
N PHE A 101 9.76 -19.82 -13.89
CA PHE A 101 8.34 -19.87 -14.23
C PHE A 101 8.13 -20.34 -15.66
N GLY A 102 8.78 -19.70 -16.64
CA GLY A 102 8.69 -20.07 -18.06
C GLY A 102 9.01 -21.55 -18.31
N LYS A 103 10.09 -22.07 -17.68
CA LYS A 103 10.45 -23.49 -17.75
C LYS A 103 9.39 -24.40 -17.12
N SER A 104 8.83 -24.01 -15.98
CA SER A 104 7.87 -24.83 -15.23
C SER A 104 6.54 -25.08 -15.96
N ILE A 105 6.18 -24.17 -16.88
CA ILE A 105 4.94 -24.23 -17.67
C ILE A 105 5.16 -24.66 -19.13
N GLU A 106 6.40 -25.01 -19.51
CA GLU A 106 6.73 -25.42 -20.88
C GLU A 106 5.89 -26.64 -21.29
N GLY A 107 5.21 -26.53 -22.45
CA GLY A 107 4.30 -27.56 -22.95
C GLY A 107 2.94 -27.65 -22.23
N LYS A 108 2.69 -26.86 -21.18
CA LYS A 108 1.48 -26.95 -20.33
C LYS A 108 0.39 -25.92 -20.65
N TYR A 109 0.63 -24.99 -21.56
CA TYR A 109 -0.34 -23.97 -21.98
C TYR A 109 -0.75 -24.12 -23.46
N ALA A 110 -1.97 -23.68 -23.77
CA ALA A 110 -2.52 -23.62 -25.12
C ALA A 110 -2.23 -22.27 -25.81
N SER A 111 -2.21 -21.18 -25.04
CA SER A 111 -1.79 -19.86 -25.52
C SER A 111 -1.19 -19.04 -24.38
N ASN A 112 -0.23 -18.18 -24.73
CA ASN A 112 0.35 -17.18 -23.83
C ASN A 112 0.48 -15.87 -24.62
N LYS A 113 -0.36 -14.88 -24.29
CA LYS A 113 -0.38 -13.57 -24.96
C LYS A 113 -0.06 -12.49 -23.95
N VAL A 114 0.91 -11.64 -24.27
CA VAL A 114 1.27 -10.48 -23.44
C VAL A 114 0.91 -9.20 -24.19
N THR A 115 0.26 -8.28 -23.49
CA THR A 115 -0.03 -6.92 -23.98
C THR A 115 0.64 -5.91 -23.05
N PHE A 116 1.49 -5.06 -23.61
CA PHE A 116 2.15 -3.98 -22.89
C PHE A 116 1.44 -2.65 -23.15
N MET A 117 1.29 -1.84 -22.11
CA MET A 117 0.57 -0.56 -22.16
C MET A 117 1.30 0.48 -21.32
N HIS A 118 1.31 1.73 -21.77
CA HIS A 118 1.66 2.85 -20.91
C HIS A 118 0.44 3.25 -20.08
N LEU A 119 0.63 3.42 -18.77
CA LEU A 119 -0.42 3.90 -17.90
C LEU A 119 -0.57 5.41 -18.05
N GLN A 120 -1.70 5.84 -18.61
CA GLN A 120 -2.05 7.25 -18.66
C GLN A 120 -2.39 7.73 -17.24
N MET A 121 -1.47 8.49 -16.64
CA MET A 121 -1.70 9.14 -15.36
C MET A 121 -2.62 10.35 -15.60
N VAL A 122 -3.83 10.31 -15.05
CA VAL A 122 -4.78 11.45 -15.06
C VAL A 122 -4.48 12.44 -13.92
N ASP A 123 -3.62 12.04 -12.98
CA ASP A 123 -3.36 12.77 -11.75
C ASP A 123 -2.18 13.75 -11.90
N THR A 124 -2.49 15.05 -11.87
CA THR A 124 -1.53 16.15 -11.87
C THR A 124 -0.92 16.41 -10.50
N SER A 125 -1.35 15.72 -9.45
CA SER A 125 -0.77 15.84 -8.12
C SER A 125 0.62 15.21 -8.05
N TYR A 126 1.57 15.96 -7.47
CA TYR A 126 2.87 15.43 -7.08
C TYR A 126 2.78 14.54 -5.83
N ASN A 127 1.73 14.71 -5.02
CA ASN A 127 1.48 13.92 -3.81
C ASN A 127 0.54 12.75 -4.12
N ARG A 128 0.93 11.52 -3.75
CA ARG A 128 0.24 10.30 -4.16
C ARG A 128 -0.75 9.73 -3.14
N GLY A 129 -0.66 10.14 -1.88
CA GLY A 129 -1.52 9.65 -0.80
C GLY A 129 -0.77 9.50 0.52
N ILE A 130 -1.40 8.84 1.49
CA ILE A 130 -0.78 8.47 2.76
C ILE A 130 0.09 7.24 2.52
N GLU A 131 1.38 7.33 2.85
CA GLU A 131 2.30 6.19 2.80
C GLU A 131 2.22 5.39 4.12
N HIS A 132 2.42 6.09 5.24
CA HIS A 132 2.32 5.52 6.57
C HIS A 132 1.74 6.49 7.60
N ILE A 133 1.36 5.95 8.76
CA ILE A 133 0.98 6.69 9.96
C ILE A 133 1.99 6.34 11.06
N GLY A 134 2.68 7.36 11.60
CA GLY A 134 3.57 7.19 12.74
C GLY A 134 2.80 7.04 14.06
N MET A 135 3.18 6.08 14.88
CA MET A 135 2.53 5.79 16.16
C MET A 135 3.54 5.38 17.23
N ALA A 136 3.66 6.19 18.28
CA ALA A 136 4.44 5.82 19.45
C ALA A 136 3.67 4.79 20.29
N VAL A 137 4.37 3.72 20.71
CA VAL A 137 3.83 2.65 21.54
C VAL A 137 4.80 2.33 22.70
N PRO A 138 4.30 1.80 23.83
CA PRO A 138 5.16 1.43 24.96
C PRO A 138 6.15 0.31 24.63
N ASP A 139 5.73 -0.63 23.78
CA ASP A 139 6.52 -1.79 23.36
C ASP A 139 6.15 -2.17 21.92
N VAL A 140 7.10 -2.10 20.99
CA VAL A 140 6.89 -2.36 19.57
C VAL A 140 6.54 -3.83 19.33
N ASN A 141 7.14 -4.77 20.05
CA ASN A 141 6.87 -6.20 19.89
C ASN A 141 5.45 -6.58 20.35
N ALA A 142 5.00 -6.05 21.49
CA ALA A 142 3.66 -6.25 22.01
C ALA A 142 2.62 -5.59 21.10
N ALA A 143 2.88 -4.36 20.64
CA ALA A 143 2.00 -3.67 19.70
C ALA A 143 1.89 -4.42 18.37
N SER A 144 2.99 -4.91 17.82
CA SER A 144 3.01 -5.70 16.57
C SER A 144 2.16 -6.97 16.71
N LYS A 145 2.38 -7.75 17.79
CA LYS A 145 1.59 -8.96 18.08
C LYS A 145 0.10 -8.66 18.26
N PHE A 146 -0.23 -7.51 18.85
CA PHE A 146 -1.61 -7.06 18.96
C PHE A 146 -2.20 -6.78 17.58
N LEU A 147 -1.53 -5.98 16.74
CA LEU A 147 -2.02 -5.63 15.40
C LEU A 147 -2.15 -6.87 14.50
N GLU A 148 -1.20 -7.80 14.58
CA GLU A 148 -1.26 -9.11 13.90
C GLU A 148 -2.51 -9.88 14.30
N LYS A 149 -2.74 -10.07 15.60
CA LYS A 149 -3.89 -10.85 16.10
C LYS A 149 -5.22 -10.13 15.93
N ALA A 150 -5.27 -8.82 16.15
CA ALA A 150 -6.49 -8.04 16.19
C ALA A 150 -6.99 -7.69 14.78
N LEU A 151 -6.07 -7.37 13.87
CA LEU A 151 -6.38 -6.75 12.58
C LEU A 151 -5.78 -7.50 11.38
N GLY A 152 -5.10 -8.64 11.61
CA GLY A 152 -4.40 -9.36 10.55
C GLY A 152 -3.18 -8.58 10.03
N GLY A 153 -2.59 -7.73 10.88
CA GLY A 153 -1.38 -6.99 10.53
C GLY A 153 -0.21 -7.91 10.17
N VAL A 154 0.72 -7.42 9.35
CA VAL A 154 1.96 -8.11 8.99
C VAL A 154 3.13 -7.20 9.29
N SER A 155 4.00 -7.63 10.19
CA SER A 155 5.29 -6.98 10.44
C SER A 155 6.17 -7.09 9.19
N LEU A 156 6.55 -5.95 8.60
CA LEU A 156 7.34 -5.91 7.35
C LEU A 156 8.83 -6.01 7.64
N TYR A 157 9.37 -5.02 8.36
CA TYR A 157 10.77 -4.95 8.77
C TYR A 157 10.94 -3.93 9.91
N ASP A 158 12.10 -4.02 10.57
CA ASP A 158 12.52 -3.05 11.57
C ASP A 158 13.40 -1.98 10.92
N VAL A 159 13.01 -0.72 11.05
CA VAL A 159 13.89 0.41 10.66
C VAL A 159 15.07 0.50 11.64
N LEU A 160 14.76 0.30 12.93
CA LEU A 160 15.72 0.18 14.01
C LEU A 160 15.38 -1.07 14.83
N PRO A 161 16.13 -2.17 14.72
CA PRO A 161 15.91 -3.38 15.53
C PRO A 161 16.07 -3.12 17.03
N GLU A 162 15.44 -3.95 17.87
CA GLU A 162 15.46 -3.83 19.35
C GLU A 162 16.88 -3.81 19.96
N ASN A 163 17.81 -4.54 19.34
CA ASN A 163 19.22 -4.58 19.75
C ASN A 163 20.12 -3.62 18.94
N GLY A 164 19.52 -2.76 18.11
CA GLY A 164 20.21 -1.75 17.33
C GLY A 164 20.73 -0.61 18.20
N LYS A 165 21.65 0.18 17.65
CA LYS A 165 22.10 1.41 18.30
C LYS A 165 20.93 2.42 18.28
N PRO A 166 20.50 2.97 19.44
CA PRO A 166 19.40 3.92 19.50
C PRO A 166 19.62 5.13 18.57
N PHE A 167 18.53 5.65 18.00
CA PHE A 167 18.55 6.96 17.36
C PHE A 167 18.43 8.02 18.45
N GLU A 168 19.48 8.81 18.62
CA GLU A 168 19.66 9.75 19.73
C GLU A 168 20.64 10.87 19.37
N GLY A 169 20.63 11.94 20.16
CA GLY A 169 21.55 13.06 20.01
C GLY A 169 20.95 14.22 19.21
N ALA A 170 21.70 15.32 19.15
CA ALA A 170 21.18 16.61 18.69
C ALA A 170 20.66 16.59 17.24
N GLU A 171 21.24 15.77 16.37
CA GLU A 171 20.81 15.63 14.97
C GLU A 171 19.45 14.92 14.89
N THR A 172 19.31 13.74 15.51
CA THR A 172 18.02 13.02 15.59
C THR A 172 16.93 13.85 16.26
N GLU A 173 17.27 14.57 17.34
CA GLU A 173 16.35 15.48 18.03
C GLU A 173 15.82 16.56 17.09
N HIS A 174 16.69 17.14 16.27
CA HIS A 174 16.35 18.17 15.30
C HIS A 174 15.51 17.63 14.13
N GLU A 175 15.95 16.53 13.50
CA GLU A 175 15.31 15.95 12.32
C GLU A 175 13.90 15.42 12.62
N LEU A 176 13.72 14.81 13.79
CA LEU A 176 12.44 14.19 14.18
C LEU A 176 11.57 15.10 15.04
N GLY A 177 12.07 16.27 15.44
CA GLY A 177 11.37 17.19 16.33
C GLY A 177 11.03 16.60 17.71
N ILE A 178 11.89 15.72 18.23
CA ILE A 178 11.69 15.03 19.51
C ILE A 178 12.41 15.77 20.67
N PRO A 179 11.94 15.65 21.93
CA PRO A 179 12.54 16.36 23.06
C PRO A 179 14.02 16.00 23.28
N LYS A 180 14.81 16.97 23.74
CA LYS A 180 16.23 16.78 24.05
C LYS A 180 16.46 15.59 25.02
N GLY A 181 17.39 14.71 24.68
CA GLY A 181 17.75 13.52 25.44
C GLY A 181 16.85 12.30 25.17
N SER A 182 15.83 12.44 24.33
CA SER A 182 14.98 11.32 23.89
C SER A 182 15.77 10.35 23.03
N LYS A 183 15.40 9.07 23.11
CA LYS A 183 15.98 8.01 22.29
C LYS A 183 14.87 7.20 21.66
N ILE A 184 14.99 6.88 20.38
CA ILE A 184 14.19 5.82 19.78
C ILE A 184 15.00 4.54 19.89
N VAL A 185 14.40 3.49 20.43
CA VAL A 185 15.08 2.22 20.75
C VAL A 185 14.57 1.04 19.93
N HIS A 186 13.39 1.17 19.29
CA HIS A 186 12.86 0.17 18.35
C HIS A 186 11.89 0.88 17.38
N MET A 187 12.00 0.57 16.09
CA MET A 187 11.06 1.00 15.06
C MET A 187 10.68 -0.15 14.14
N ARG A 188 9.39 -0.28 13.81
CA ARG A 188 8.88 -1.34 12.92
C ARG A 188 7.75 -0.84 12.03
N LEU A 189 7.78 -1.24 10.77
CA LEU A 189 6.66 -1.05 9.83
C LEU A 189 5.73 -2.26 9.90
N VAL A 190 4.44 -2.00 10.08
CA VAL A 190 3.36 -3.00 10.07
C VAL A 190 2.35 -2.62 9.01
N ARG A 191 1.96 -3.55 8.13
CA ARG A 191 0.88 -3.35 7.15
C ARG A 191 -0.40 -4.05 7.57
N ILE A 192 -1.54 -3.39 7.40
CA ILE A 192 -2.87 -3.97 7.60
C ILE A 192 -3.61 -3.99 6.27
N GLY A 193 -3.95 -5.18 5.79
CA GLY A 193 -4.65 -5.35 4.50
C GLY A 193 -3.92 -4.65 3.35
N ASN A 194 -4.70 -3.98 2.49
CA ASN A 194 -4.21 -3.17 1.37
C ASN A 194 -4.12 -1.66 1.69
N GLY A 195 -4.05 -1.31 2.98
CA GLY A 195 -4.01 0.08 3.46
C GLY A 195 -2.60 0.64 3.64
N PRO A 196 -2.48 1.92 4.07
CA PRO A 196 -1.20 2.52 4.43
C PRO A 196 -0.52 1.76 5.58
N ASN A 197 0.80 1.90 5.69
CA ASN A 197 1.55 1.24 6.75
C ASN A 197 1.36 1.97 8.10
N ILE A 198 1.67 1.29 9.19
CA ILE A 198 1.83 1.90 10.51
C ILE A 198 3.32 1.79 10.86
N GLU A 199 3.95 2.94 11.11
CA GLU A 199 5.31 3.00 11.61
C GLU A 199 5.27 3.13 13.14
N LEU A 200 5.64 2.05 13.82
CA LEU A 200 5.65 1.98 15.27
C LEU A 200 6.97 2.52 15.82
N PHE A 201 6.90 3.33 16.88
CA PHE A 201 8.06 3.86 17.58
C PHE A 201 8.03 3.49 19.06
N GLN A 202 9.12 2.93 19.57
CA GLN A 202 9.36 2.79 21.00
C GLN A 202 10.43 3.78 21.45
N PHE A 203 10.07 4.63 22.40
CA PHE A 203 10.96 5.63 22.96
C PHE A 203 11.53 5.21 24.32
N ALA A 204 12.74 5.65 24.61
CA ALA A 204 13.32 5.70 25.94
C ALA A 204 13.70 7.15 26.28
N ASN A 205 13.68 7.50 27.56
CA ASN A 205 14.05 8.83 28.07
C ASN A 205 13.27 10.01 27.45
N ALA A 206 12.08 9.76 26.90
CA ALA A 206 11.22 10.78 26.32
C ALA A 206 9.99 11.00 27.23
N PRO A 207 9.58 12.26 27.51
CA PRO A 207 8.30 12.51 28.14
C PRO A 207 7.17 12.12 27.17
N GLN A 208 6.32 11.17 27.58
CA GLN A 208 5.19 10.70 26.78
C GLN A 208 3.86 10.92 27.51
N LYS A 209 2.82 11.27 26.75
CA LYS A 209 1.43 11.29 27.21
C LYS A 209 0.76 9.97 26.85
N THR A 210 -0.36 9.67 27.50
CA THR A 210 -1.26 8.61 27.04
C THR A 210 -1.87 8.96 25.69
N ALA A 211 -2.37 7.96 24.96
CA ALA A 211 -3.09 8.19 23.71
C ALA A 211 -4.27 9.16 23.89
N GLY A 212 -4.42 10.09 22.93
CA GLY A 212 -5.49 11.09 22.92
C GLY A 212 -6.87 10.50 22.62
N GLY A 213 -7.91 11.25 22.98
CA GLY A 213 -9.30 10.96 22.66
C GLY A 213 -9.75 11.57 21.33
N LEU A 214 -10.98 11.24 20.92
CA LEU A 214 -11.59 11.78 19.70
C LEU A 214 -11.74 13.31 19.71
N ASN A 215 -11.82 13.91 20.90
CA ASN A 215 -11.99 15.34 21.12
C ASN A 215 -10.66 16.13 21.10
N ASP A 216 -9.51 15.45 21.07
CA ASP A 216 -8.21 16.11 21.14
C ASP A 216 -7.76 16.55 19.73
N ILE A 217 -7.14 17.73 19.64
CA ILE A 217 -6.59 18.26 18.38
C ILE A 217 -5.36 17.42 17.98
N GLY A 218 -5.36 16.88 16.75
CA GLY A 218 -4.23 16.13 16.21
C GLY A 218 -4.66 14.81 15.59
N VAL A 219 -3.78 13.80 15.63
CA VAL A 219 -4.14 12.43 15.24
C VAL A 219 -4.87 11.75 16.40
N ASN A 220 -6.11 11.36 16.16
CA ASN A 220 -7.04 10.85 17.17
C ASN A 220 -7.35 9.36 17.01
N HIS A 221 -7.58 8.87 15.79
CA HIS A 221 -7.84 7.45 15.54
C HIS A 221 -7.42 7.02 14.13
N ILE A 222 -7.31 5.71 13.94
CA ILE A 222 -7.26 5.08 12.63
C ILE A 222 -8.56 4.29 12.40
N ALA A 223 -9.05 4.27 11.16
CA ALA A 223 -10.29 3.57 10.82
C ALA A 223 -10.00 2.32 9.98
N ILE A 224 -10.57 1.20 10.38
CA ILE A 224 -10.48 -0.09 9.72
C ILE A 224 -11.83 -0.38 9.08
N TYR A 225 -11.84 -0.37 7.75
CA TYR A 225 -13.00 -0.88 7.02
C TYR A 225 -13.07 -2.40 7.18
N THR A 226 -14.26 -2.93 7.43
CA THR A 226 -14.49 -4.38 7.58
C THR A 226 -15.74 -4.82 6.84
N ASP A 227 -15.67 -5.96 6.15
CA ASP A 227 -16.86 -6.59 5.57
C ASP A 227 -17.71 -7.32 6.62
N ASN A 228 -17.14 -7.64 7.78
CA ASN A 228 -17.85 -8.29 8.88
C ASN A 228 -17.45 -7.68 10.23
N ILE A 229 -18.13 -6.59 10.58
CA ILE A 229 -17.83 -5.83 11.79
C ILE A 229 -17.93 -6.66 13.06
N GLN A 230 -18.86 -7.62 13.14
CA GLN A 230 -19.03 -8.47 14.32
C GLN A 230 -17.83 -9.39 14.53
N LYS A 231 -17.32 -10.02 13.47
CA LYS A 231 -16.11 -10.85 13.53
C LYS A 231 -14.88 -10.02 13.86
N SER A 232 -14.71 -8.86 13.22
CA SER A 232 -13.58 -7.96 13.49
C SER A 232 -13.56 -7.48 14.95
N VAL A 233 -14.71 -7.09 15.49
CA VAL A 233 -14.84 -6.68 16.90
C VAL A 233 -14.54 -7.85 17.85
N ALA A 234 -15.03 -9.06 17.56
CA ALA A 234 -14.73 -10.23 18.37
C ALA A 234 -13.23 -10.57 18.37
N GLN A 235 -12.58 -10.51 17.21
CA GLN A 235 -11.15 -10.72 17.05
C GLN A 235 -10.34 -9.66 17.80
N PHE A 236 -10.73 -8.39 17.70
CA PHE A 236 -10.11 -7.27 18.41
C PHE A 236 -10.17 -7.46 19.94
N LYS A 237 -11.36 -7.82 20.47
CA LYS A 237 -11.54 -8.13 21.90
C LYS A 237 -10.64 -9.30 22.33
N ALA A 238 -10.64 -10.39 21.57
CA ALA A 238 -9.84 -11.58 21.88
C ALA A 238 -8.32 -11.29 21.87
N ALA A 239 -7.86 -10.33 21.08
CA ALA A 239 -6.47 -9.89 21.05
C ALA A 239 -6.08 -8.97 22.23
N GLY A 240 -7.05 -8.54 23.05
CA GLY A 240 -6.83 -7.66 24.22
C GLY A 240 -7.31 -6.22 24.02
N GLY A 241 -8.04 -5.93 22.95
CA GLY A 241 -8.63 -4.62 22.71
C GLY A 241 -9.90 -4.40 23.53
N THR A 242 -10.19 -3.15 23.89
CA THR A 242 -11.38 -2.78 24.68
C THR A 242 -12.35 -1.98 23.83
N MET A 243 -13.56 -2.48 23.60
CA MET A 243 -14.58 -1.71 22.88
C MET A 243 -15.20 -0.63 23.76
N LEU A 244 -15.52 0.52 23.18
CA LEU A 244 -16.16 1.63 23.89
C LEU A 244 -17.68 1.46 24.01
N SER A 245 -18.28 0.71 23.11
CA SER A 245 -19.72 0.43 23.08
C SER A 245 -20.01 -0.86 22.31
N ASP A 246 -21.29 -1.19 22.18
CA ASP A 246 -21.77 -2.12 21.17
C ASP A 246 -21.72 -1.49 19.77
N VAL A 247 -21.75 -2.35 18.74
CA VAL A 247 -21.83 -1.93 17.34
C VAL A 247 -23.17 -1.23 17.08
N HIS A 248 -23.12 -0.05 16.48
CA HIS A 248 -24.31 0.78 16.23
C HIS A 248 -24.38 1.24 14.76
N GLY A 249 -25.54 1.80 14.37
CA GLY A 249 -25.73 2.41 13.05
C GLY A 249 -24.85 3.65 12.85
N LEU A 250 -24.57 3.96 11.58
CA LEU A 250 -23.97 5.24 11.18
C LEU A 250 -25.08 6.31 11.01
N ALA A 251 -24.70 7.56 10.74
CA ALA A 251 -25.63 8.67 10.67
C ALA A 251 -25.40 9.56 9.44
N ASN A 252 -26.41 10.37 9.12
CA ASN A 252 -26.38 11.38 8.06
C ASN A 252 -26.05 10.77 6.68
N ALA A 253 -25.03 11.30 5.99
CA ALA A 253 -24.61 10.79 4.68
C ALA A 253 -24.22 9.31 4.70
N GLU A 254 -23.89 8.75 5.86
CA GLU A 254 -23.50 7.36 6.02
C GLU A 254 -24.62 6.50 6.61
N ASP A 255 -25.81 7.05 6.82
CA ASP A 255 -26.97 6.30 7.29
C ASP A 255 -27.36 5.22 6.26
N GLY A 256 -27.70 4.05 6.77
CA GLY A 256 -27.97 2.85 6.01
C GLY A 256 -28.41 1.72 6.92
N LYS A 257 -29.31 0.87 6.41
CA LYS A 257 -29.86 -0.27 7.16
C LYS A 257 -28.76 -1.19 7.69
N ASP A 258 -27.71 -1.41 6.92
CA ASP A 258 -26.62 -2.34 7.20
C ASP A 258 -25.27 -1.64 7.43
N ASN A 259 -25.25 -0.30 7.38
CA ASN A 259 -24.07 0.50 7.72
C ASN A 259 -23.84 0.53 9.24
N ARG A 260 -22.61 0.24 9.69
CA ARG A 260 -22.28 0.12 11.11
C ARG A 260 -20.92 0.73 11.44
N GLY A 261 -20.80 1.23 12.67
CA GLY A 261 -19.57 1.75 13.24
C GLY A 261 -19.43 1.38 14.70
N VAL A 262 -18.18 1.33 15.19
CA VAL A 262 -17.85 1.25 16.62
C VAL A 262 -16.39 1.62 16.86
N TYR A 263 -16.10 2.24 18.01
CA TYR A 263 -14.74 2.51 18.45
C TYR A 263 -14.25 1.51 19.50
N GLY A 264 -12.97 1.17 19.44
CA GLY A 264 -12.24 0.42 20.46
C GLY A 264 -10.87 1.02 20.75
N LYS A 265 -10.29 0.66 21.90
CA LYS A 265 -8.94 1.05 22.32
C LYS A 265 -7.99 -0.14 22.23
N ALA A 266 -6.85 0.08 21.59
CA ALA A 266 -5.70 -0.82 21.69
C ALA A 266 -5.17 -0.86 23.14
N PRO A 267 -4.33 -1.85 23.52
CA PRO A 267 -3.80 -1.97 24.88
C PRO A 267 -3.06 -0.73 25.39
N TRP A 268 -2.43 0.04 24.49
CA TRP A 268 -1.74 1.30 24.82
C TRP A 268 -2.63 2.55 24.73
N GLY A 269 -3.92 2.37 24.42
CA GLY A 269 -4.94 3.42 24.46
C GLY A 269 -5.31 4.04 23.11
N THR A 270 -4.56 3.80 22.02
CA THR A 270 -4.91 4.33 20.69
C THR A 270 -6.32 3.93 20.30
N LEU A 271 -7.10 4.90 19.84
CA LEU A 271 -8.45 4.71 19.37
C LEU A 271 -8.44 4.12 17.95
N ILE A 272 -9.23 3.08 17.73
CA ILE A 272 -9.39 2.37 16.45
C ILE A 272 -10.89 2.30 16.16
N GLU A 273 -11.30 2.79 15.00
CA GLU A 273 -12.67 2.65 14.50
C GLU A 273 -12.79 1.40 13.64
N PHE A 274 -13.85 0.63 13.84
CA PHE A 274 -14.31 -0.36 12.88
C PHE A 274 -15.54 0.20 12.18
N ILE A 275 -15.49 0.23 10.85
CA ILE A 275 -16.57 0.80 10.05
C ILE A 275 -16.92 -0.11 8.87
N THR A 276 -18.20 -0.18 8.54
CA THR A 276 -18.69 -0.84 7.34
C THR A 276 -19.88 -0.06 6.77
N TYR A 277 -19.94 0.06 5.46
CA TYR A 277 -21.01 0.79 4.77
C TYR A 277 -21.44 0.09 3.46
N PRO A 278 -21.98 -1.14 3.52
CA PRO A 278 -22.41 -1.88 2.34
C PRO A 278 -23.56 -1.20 1.58
N ASP A 279 -24.38 -0.39 2.25
CA ASP A 279 -25.46 0.40 1.61
C ASP A 279 -24.93 1.65 0.90
N GLY A 280 -23.61 1.89 0.96
CA GLY A 280 -22.95 3.05 0.37
C GLY A 280 -23.00 4.29 1.25
N VAL A 281 -22.60 5.42 0.64
CA VAL A 281 -22.60 6.76 1.25
C VAL A 281 -23.39 7.69 0.33
N GLN A 282 -24.28 8.49 0.91
CA GLN A 282 -25.06 9.51 0.23
C GLN A 282 -24.21 10.76 0.02
N TYR A 283 -23.50 10.81 -1.11
CA TYR A 283 -22.67 11.97 -1.46
C TYR A 283 -23.53 13.17 -1.88
N PRO A 284 -23.27 14.38 -1.37
CA PRO A 284 -23.88 15.59 -1.90
C PRO A 284 -23.43 15.81 -3.35
N ALA A 285 -24.25 16.46 -4.17
CA ALA A 285 -23.93 16.74 -5.58
C ALA A 285 -22.64 17.57 -5.76
N SER A 286 -22.23 18.30 -4.73
CA SER A 286 -20.98 19.08 -4.69
C SER A 286 -19.75 18.27 -4.31
N ALA A 287 -19.87 16.97 -4.03
CA ALA A 287 -18.72 16.12 -3.69
C ALA A 287 -17.79 16.00 -4.91
N PRO A 288 -16.54 16.47 -4.83
CA PRO A 288 -15.62 16.41 -5.96
C PRO A 288 -15.15 14.99 -6.25
N GLU A 289 -15.11 14.14 -5.22
CA GLU A 289 -14.64 12.75 -5.27
C GLU A 289 -15.41 11.89 -4.27
N LYS A 290 -15.38 10.57 -4.48
CA LYS A 290 -15.93 9.60 -3.52
C LYS A 290 -14.91 9.30 -2.41
N ARG A 291 -15.42 8.90 -1.24
CA ARG A 291 -14.59 8.40 -0.13
C ARG A 291 -13.78 7.19 -0.63
N TRP A 292 -12.46 7.24 -0.47
CA TRP A 292 -11.61 6.09 -0.74
C TRP A 292 -11.97 4.94 0.20
N LYS A 293 -12.00 3.72 -0.32
CA LYS A 293 -12.33 2.49 0.42
C LYS A 293 -11.30 1.40 0.05
N PRO A 294 -10.69 0.72 1.04
CA PRO A 294 -9.88 -0.47 0.79
C PRO A 294 -10.74 -1.62 0.22
N PHE A 295 -10.16 -2.50 -0.59
CA PHE A 295 -10.87 -3.53 -1.36
C PHE A 295 -10.13 -4.87 -1.34
#